data_AF-A0A8S2UK11-F1
#
_entry.id   AF-A0A8S2UK11-F1
#
_cell.length_a   1.000
_cell.length_b   1.000
_cell.length_c   1.000
_cell.angle_alpha   90.00
_cell.angle_beta   90.00
_cell.angle_gamma   90.00
#
_symmetry.space_group_name_H-M   'P 1'
#
loop_
_entity.id
_entity.type
_entity.pdbx_description
1 polymer ?
#
loop_
_entity_poly.entity_id
_entity_poly.type
_entity_poly.pdbx_seq_one_letter_code
_entity_poly.pdbx_strand_id
1 'polypeptide(L)' 'LQRLKSGSALTKCKPNGKEYLRQFFLHDRESFISYGGSRKVFGKPQIYNIKDIDEIRIGFAAETFDRLMKRGIVKSVD' A
#
# COMPACT_ATOMS: atom_id res chain seq x y z
N LEU A 1 -7.14 15.65 -2.35
CA LEU A 1 -5.87 15.54 -3.14
C LEU A 1 -4.64 16.06 -2.38
N GLN A 2 -4.65 17.28 -1.81
CA GLN A 2 -3.47 17.83 -1.10
C GLN A 2 -2.90 16.89 0.00
N ARG A 3 -3.77 16.24 0.77
CA ARG A 3 -3.36 15.27 1.82
C ARG A 3 -2.60 14.03 1.30
N LEU A 4 -2.85 13.62 0.06
CA LEU A 4 -2.11 12.49 -0.54
C LEU A 4 -0.74 12.92 -1.05
N LYS A 5 -0.58 14.21 -1.41
CA LYS A 5 0.68 14.79 -1.85
C LYS A 5 1.65 15.03 -0.70
N SER A 6 1.14 15.44 0.47
CA SER A 6 1.94 15.53 1.71
C SER A 6 2.47 14.17 2.19
N GLY A 7 1.96 13.10 1.60
CA GLY A 7 2.30 11.73 1.92
C GLY A 7 1.49 11.17 3.07
N SER A 8 1.43 9.84 3.14
CA SER A 8 0.70 9.11 4.16
C SER A 8 1.48 7.87 4.58
N ALA A 9 1.57 7.64 5.89
CA ALA A 9 2.15 6.42 6.43
C ALA A 9 1.07 5.32 6.42
N LEU A 10 1.29 4.26 5.65
CA LEU A 10 0.37 3.13 5.53
C LEU A 10 1.10 1.80 5.76
N THR A 11 0.38 0.82 6.30
CA THR A 11 0.87 -0.55 6.45
C THR A 11 0.64 -1.33 5.15
N LYS A 12 1.73 -1.71 4.48
CA LYS A 12 1.68 -2.61 3.32
C LYS A 12 1.64 -4.06 3.80
N CYS A 13 0.48 -4.68 3.68
CA CYS A 13 0.29 -6.10 3.97
C CYS A 13 0.72 -6.95 2.77
N LYS A 14 1.47 -8.03 3.02
CA LYS A 14 1.86 -9.02 2.02
C LYS A 14 1.03 -10.30 2.16
N PRO A 15 0.81 -11.06 1.06
CA PRO A 15 0.08 -12.35 1.11
C PRO A 15 0.69 -13.40 2.05
N ASN A 16 1.96 -13.23 2.43
CA ASN A 16 2.66 -14.12 3.35
C ASN A 16 2.53 -13.74 4.83
N GLY A 17 1.67 -12.78 5.18
CA GLY A 17 1.51 -12.34 6.57
C GLY A 17 2.42 -11.20 7.00
N LYS A 18 3.40 -10.81 6.18
CA LYS A 18 4.35 -9.76 6.59
C LYS A 18 3.76 -8.39 6.37
N GLU A 19 3.93 -7.54 7.37
CA GLU A 19 3.49 -6.15 7.37
C GLU A 19 4.67 -5.20 7.36
N TYR A 20 4.50 -4.07 6.68
CA TYR A 20 5.55 -3.08 6.53
C TYR A 20 4.98 -1.68 6.55
N LEU A 21 5.36 -0.87 7.53
CA LEU A 21 5.06 0.56 7.51
C LEU A 21 5.84 1.24 6.38
N ARG A 22 5.14 1.99 5.54
CA ARG A 22 5.70 2.67 4.36
C ARG A 22 5.08 4.06 4.23
N GLN A 23 5.90 5.01 3.79
CA GLN A 23 5.43 6.34 3.43
C GLN A 23 5.08 6.34 1.93
N PHE A 24 3.83 6.64 1.61
CA PHE A 24 3.31 6.74 0.24
C PHE A 24 3.11 8.21 -0.14
N PHE A 25 3.33 8.55 -1.40
CA PHE A 25 3.18 9.90 -1.94
C PHE A 25 2.48 9.88 -3.29
N LEU A 26 1.57 10.82 -3.51
CA LEU A 26 0.94 11.07 -4.81
C LEU A 26 1.69 12.18 -5.54
N HIS A 27 2.13 11.91 -6.77
CA HIS A 27 2.81 12.86 -7.65
C HIS A 27 1.88 13.21 -8.81
N ASP A 28 1.39 14.44 -8.79
CA ASP A 28 0.33 14.95 -9.67
C ASP A 28 0.82 15.31 -11.07
N ARG A 29 2.02 15.87 -11.20
CA ARG A 29 2.58 16.22 -12.52
C ARG A 29 2.81 15.01 -13.42
N GLU A 30 3.11 13.88 -12.81
CA GLU A 30 3.56 12.68 -13.53
C GLU A 30 2.60 11.50 -13.34
N SER A 31 1.47 11.71 -12.66
CA SER A 31 0.41 10.72 -12.44
C SER A 31 0.93 9.37 -11.91
N PHE A 32 1.80 9.41 -10.90
CA PHE A 32 2.31 8.20 -10.25
C PHE A 32 2.21 8.27 -8.73
N ILE A 33 2.21 7.09 -8.12
CA ILE A 33 2.31 6.89 -6.66
C ILE A 33 3.69 6.32 -6.38
N SER A 34 4.39 6.87 -5.39
CA SER A 34 5.64 6.28 -4.92
C SER A 34 5.56 5.87 -3.45
N TYR A 35 6.36 4.88 -3.06
CA TYR A 35 6.59 4.59 -1.65
C TYR A 35 8.05 4.25 -1.33
N GLY A 36 8.52 4.72 -0.17
CA GLY A 36 9.88 4.52 0.34
C GLY A 36 9.98 3.44 1.43
N GLY A 37 11.21 3.00 1.76
CA GLY A 37 11.48 2.06 2.86
C GLY A 37 11.59 0.57 2.48
N SER A 38 11.59 0.25 1.19
CA SER A 38 11.83 -1.13 0.71
C SER A 38 13.34 -1.45 0.69
N ARG A 39 13.78 -2.40 1.54
CA ARG A 39 15.17 -2.92 1.51
C ARG A 39 15.54 -3.62 0.20
N LYS A 40 14.56 -4.03 -0.62
CA LYS A 40 14.77 -4.75 -1.88
C LYS A 40 15.34 -3.91 -3.02
N VAL A 41 15.41 -2.58 -2.89
CA VAL A 41 15.86 -1.70 -3.99
C VAL A 41 16.94 -0.71 -3.55
N PHE A 42 17.80 -1.09 -2.60
CA PHE A 42 18.91 -0.23 -2.14
C PHE A 42 18.46 1.21 -1.78
N GLY A 43 17.27 1.36 -1.17
CA GLY A 43 16.72 2.67 -0.80
C GLY A 43 16.00 3.42 -1.92
N LYS A 44 15.96 2.91 -3.17
CA LYS A 44 15.15 3.52 -4.23
C LYS A 44 13.65 3.36 -3.95
N PRO A 45 12.86 4.42 -4.10
CA PRO A 45 11.41 4.35 -3.98
C PRO A 45 10.83 3.46 -5.08
N GLN A 46 9.77 2.74 -4.73
CA GLN A 46 8.96 1.98 -5.69
C GLN A 46 7.93 2.93 -6.29
N ILE A 47 7.70 2.83 -7.60
CA ILE A 47 6.85 3.76 -8.38
C ILE A 47 5.77 2.96 -9.12
N TYR A 48 4.55 3.46 -9.13
CA TYR A 48 3.39 2.88 -9.81
C TYR A 48 2.65 3.98 -10.58
N ASN A 49 2.38 3.76 -11.86
CA ASN A 49 1.57 4.69 -12.63
C ASN A 49 0.10 4.56 -12.20
N ILE A 50 -0.59 5.68 -12.03
CA ILE A 50 -2.02 5.70 -11.70
C ILE A 50 -2.85 5.12 -12.85
N LYS A 51 -2.36 5.25 -14.10
CA LYS A 51 -3.01 4.67 -15.27
C LYS A 51 -3.04 3.13 -15.27
N ASP A 52 -2.19 2.50 -14.48
CA ASP A 52 -2.13 1.04 -14.33
C ASP A 52 -3.07 0.54 -13.20
N ILE A 53 -3.85 1.45 -12.57
CA ILE A 53 -4.80 1.10 -11.51
C ILE A 53 -6.16 0.79 -12.15
N ASP A 54 -6.49 -0.49 -12.19
CA ASP A 54 -7.79 -0.95 -12.70
C ASP A 54 -8.94 -0.66 -11.72
N GLU A 55 -8.70 -0.80 -10.41
CA GLU A 55 -9.72 -0.59 -9.38
C GLU A 55 -9.13 -0.18 -8.02
N ILE A 56 -9.94 0.50 -7.21
CA ILE A 56 -9.67 0.79 -5.80
C ILE A 56 -10.80 0.19 -4.98
N ARG A 57 -10.46 -0.79 -4.12
CA ARG A 57 -11.42 -1.44 -3.22
C ARG A 57 -11.30 -0.87 -1.82
N ILE A 58 -12.45 -0.60 -1.20
CA ILE A 58 -12.54 -0.12 0.18
C ILE A 58 -12.94 -1.28 1.09
N GLY A 59 -12.38 -1.32 2.30
CA GLY A 59 -12.66 -2.34 3.30
C GLY A 59 -11.83 -3.63 3.09
N PHE A 60 -12.39 -4.75 3.54
CA PHE A 60 -11.70 -6.03 3.61
C PHE A 60 -11.70 -6.82 2.28
N ALA A 61 -12.27 -6.25 1.21
CA ALA A 61 -12.54 -6.91 -0.08
C ALA A 61 -11.30 -7.18 -0.97
N ALA A 62 -10.08 -7.02 -0.44
CA ALA A 62 -8.87 -7.43 -1.13
C ALA A 62 -8.53 -8.86 -0.72
N GLU A 63 -8.35 -9.75 -1.69
CA GLU A 63 -8.03 -11.18 -1.50
C GLU A 63 -6.86 -11.42 -0.52
N THR A 64 -5.94 -10.45 -0.44
CA THR A 64 -4.82 -10.46 0.51
C THR A 64 -5.32 -10.38 1.96
N PHE A 65 -6.29 -9.53 2.28
CA PHE A 65 -6.83 -9.39 3.62
C PHE A 65 -7.66 -10.61 4.02
N ASP A 66 -8.53 -11.12 3.13
CA ASP A 66 -9.29 -12.35 3.40
C ASP A 66 -8.38 -13.55 3.68
N ARG A 67 -7.27 -13.70 2.93
CA ARG A 67 -6.25 -14.71 3.25
C ARG A 67 -5.58 -14.45 4.60
N LEU A 68 -5.35 -13.20 4.98
CA LEU A 68 -4.74 -12.85 6.26
C LEU A 68 -5.69 -13.10 7.46
N MET A 69 -6.98 -12.80 7.31
CA MET A 69 -8.03 -13.14 8.27
C MET A 69 -8.19 -14.65 8.40
N LYS A 70 -8.25 -15.39 7.27
CA LYS A 70 -8.32 -16.87 7.27
C LYS A 70 -7.09 -17.52 7.93
N ARG A 71 -5.94 -16.86 7.91
CA ARG A 71 -4.70 -17.32 8.57
C ARG A 71 -4.56 -16.81 10.02
N GLY A 72 -5.52 -16.02 10.53
CA GLY A 72 -5.52 -15.49 11.90
C GLY A 72 -4.41 -14.45 12.18
N ILE A 73 -3.80 -13.89 11.13
CA ILE A 73 -2.66 -12.95 11.25
C ILE A 73 -3.18 -11.54 11.55
N VAL A 74 -4.30 -11.17 10.96
CA VAL A 74 -5.04 -9.95 11.28
C VAL A 74 -6.33 -10.37 11.96
N LYS A 75 -6.70 -9.67 13.03
CA LYS A 75 -7.98 -9.83 13.71
C LYS A 75 -8.83 -8.59 13.46
N SER A 76 -10.13 -8.77 13.26
CA SER A 76 -11.04 -7.63 13.34
C SER A 76 -10.93 -7.05 14.76
N VAL A 77 -10.86 -5.74 14.83
CA VAL A 77 -11.02 -5.02 16.09
C VAL A 77 -12.45 -4.51 16.03
N ASP A 78 -13.25 -4.92 17.01
CA ASP A 78 -14.66 -4.53 17.18
C ASP A 78 -14.81 -3.02 17.40
#